data_AF-A0A0E3NXF2-F1
#
_entry.id   AF-A0A0E3NXF2-F1
#
_cell.length_a   1.000
_cell.length_b   1.000
_cell.length_c   1.000
_cell.angle_alpha   90.00
_cell.angle_beta   90.00
_cell.angle_gamma   90.00
#
_symmetry.space_group_name_H-M   'P 1'
#
loop_
_entity.id
_entity.type
_entity.pdbx_description
1 polymer ?
#
loop_
_entity_poly.entity_id
_entity_poly.type
_entity_poly.pdbx_seq_one_letter_code
_entity_poly.pdbx_strand_id
1 'polypeptide(L)'
;MGGMKNDWKKFVESRDIPVKFLHKDEFAEHYPDKKAEFPCAFLKKGDELELFISAGEINHTEDLEELKALVSRKIQEINLKELNLQELN
;
A
#
# COMPACT_ATOMS: atom_id res chain seq x y z
N MET A 1 9.66 7.55 -23.06
CA MET A 1 9.51 8.15 -21.72
C MET A 1 8.48 7.34 -20.95
N GLY A 2 8.89 6.46 -20.03
CA GLY A 2 7.96 5.55 -19.32
C GLY A 2 8.57 4.93 -18.07
N GLY A 3 9.47 5.65 -17.39
CA GLY A 3 10.31 5.08 -16.32
C GLY A 3 9.62 4.89 -14.98
N MET A 4 8.63 5.74 -14.63
CA MET A 4 8.07 5.79 -13.27
C MET A 4 7.38 4.48 -12.85
N LYS A 5 6.61 3.85 -13.75
CA LYS A 5 5.88 2.61 -13.44
C LYS A 5 6.81 1.42 -13.22
N ASN A 6 7.91 1.35 -13.98
CA ASN A 6 8.84 0.22 -13.90
C ASN A 6 9.70 0.30 -12.63
N ASP A 7 10.13 1.49 -12.26
CA ASP A 7 10.96 1.71 -11.07
C ASP A 7 10.16 1.49 -9.77
N TRP A 8 8.90 1.94 -9.74
CA TRP A 8 7.95 1.62 -8.68
C TRP A 8 7.71 0.12 -8.56
N LYS A 9 7.39 -0.55 -9.68
CA LYS A 9 7.09 -1.97 -9.70
C LYS A 9 8.28 -2.79 -9.18
N LYS A 10 9.49 -2.49 -9.63
CA LYS A 10 10.72 -3.11 -9.12
C LYS A 10 10.91 -2.88 -7.62
N PHE A 11 10.63 -1.68 -7.13
CA PHE A 11 10.75 -1.37 -5.70
C PHE A 11 9.78 -2.20 -4.85
N VAL A 12 8.53 -2.33 -5.26
CA VAL A 12 7.56 -3.17 -4.53
C VAL A 12 7.82 -4.66 -4.70
N GLU A 13 8.24 -5.12 -5.88
CA GLU A 13 8.59 -6.53 -6.14
C GLU A 13 9.90 -6.96 -5.48
N SER A 14 10.82 -6.01 -5.24
CA SER A 14 12.06 -6.29 -4.50
C SER A 14 11.81 -6.48 -3.00
N ARG A 15 10.61 -6.19 -2.50
CA ARG A 15 10.24 -6.39 -1.10
C ARG A 15 9.71 -7.80 -0.91
N ASP A 16 9.86 -8.31 0.30
CA ASP A 16 9.32 -9.61 0.71
C ASP A 16 7.76 -9.62 0.78
N ILE A 17 7.12 -8.48 0.55
CA ILE A 17 5.67 -8.32 0.66
C ILE A 17 5.04 -8.50 -0.72
N PRO A 18 4.08 -9.43 -0.88
CA PRO A 18 3.38 -9.61 -2.15
C PRO A 18 2.52 -8.38 -2.45
N VAL A 19 2.85 -7.67 -3.52
CA VAL A 19 2.09 -6.50 -3.98
C VAL A 19 1.27 -6.86 -5.21
N LYS A 20 -0.04 -6.62 -5.13
CA LYS A 20 -0.97 -6.78 -6.25
C LYS A 20 -1.59 -5.43 -6.60
N PHE A 21 -1.48 -5.05 -7.86
CA PHE A 21 -2.18 -3.88 -8.41
C PHE A 21 -3.57 -4.31 -8.84
N LEU A 22 -4.59 -3.74 -8.22
CA LEU A 22 -5.98 -3.91 -8.62
C LEU A 22 -6.44 -2.62 -9.29
N HIS A 23 -7.08 -2.76 -10.44
CA HIS A 23 -7.76 -1.64 -11.08
C HIS A 23 -9.05 -1.31 -10.32
N LYS A 24 -9.57 -0.09 -10.51
CA LYS A 24 -10.84 0.35 -9.89
C LYS A 24 -11.97 -0.65 -10.12
N ASP A 25 -12.05 -1.21 -11.33
CA ASP A 25 -13.06 -2.20 -11.71
C ASP A 25 -12.93 -3.47 -10.86
N GLU A 26 -11.73 -4.07 -10.83
CA GLU A 26 -11.45 -5.26 -10.01
C GLU A 26 -11.67 -5.00 -8.52
N PHE A 27 -11.32 -3.81 -8.02
CA PHE A 27 -11.58 -3.45 -6.62
C PHE A 27 -13.07 -3.33 -6.33
N ALA A 28 -13.85 -2.73 -7.24
CA ALA A 28 -15.29 -2.64 -7.09
C ALA A 28 -15.99 -4.01 -7.20
N GLU A 29 -15.44 -4.94 -7.98
CA GLU A 29 -15.93 -6.33 -8.03
C GLU A 29 -15.65 -7.09 -6.72
N HIS A 30 -14.45 -6.95 -6.16
CA HIS A 30 -14.09 -7.62 -4.91
C HIS A 30 -14.67 -6.93 -3.66
N TYR A 31 -14.82 -5.60 -3.70
CA TYR A 31 -15.23 -4.75 -2.57
C TYR A 31 -16.27 -3.70 -3.01
N PRO A 32 -17.46 -4.12 -3.49
CA PRO A 32 -18.50 -3.20 -3.96
C PRO A 32 -19.01 -2.26 -2.86
N ASP A 33 -18.87 -2.67 -1.60
CA ASP A 33 -19.36 -1.92 -0.43
C ASP A 33 -18.33 -0.87 0.07
N LYS A 34 -17.05 -1.00 -0.28
CA LYS A 34 -16.02 -0.04 0.13
C LYS A 34 -15.88 1.09 -0.88
N LYS A 35 -16.41 2.26 -0.53
CA LYS A 35 -16.08 3.52 -1.21
C LYS A 35 -14.68 3.98 -0.82
N ALA A 36 -13.70 3.63 -1.65
CA ALA A 36 -12.35 4.15 -1.57
C ALA A 36 -12.15 5.30 -2.55
N GLU A 37 -11.41 6.32 -2.15
CA GLU A 37 -10.93 7.36 -3.06
C GLU A 37 -9.63 6.87 -3.71
N PHE A 38 -9.53 6.99 -5.03
CA PHE A 38 -8.35 6.57 -5.79
C PHE A 38 -7.51 7.80 -6.19
N PRO A 39 -6.16 7.68 -6.25
CA PRO A 39 -5.36 6.47 -6.03
C PRO A 39 -5.16 6.15 -4.54
N CYS A 40 -5.37 4.91 -4.11
CA CYS A 40 -5.11 4.48 -2.72
C CYS A 40 -4.45 3.09 -2.69
N ALA A 41 -3.86 2.75 -1.55
CA ALA A 41 -3.31 1.43 -1.28
C ALA A 41 -3.99 0.83 -0.06
N PHE A 42 -4.32 -0.46 -0.16
CA PHE A 42 -4.83 -1.25 0.95
C PHE A 42 -3.86 -2.37 1.29
N LEU A 43 -3.79 -2.69 2.57
CA LEU A 43 -3.04 -3.83 3.07
C LEU A 43 -4.01 -4.97 3.35
N LYS A 44 -3.77 -6.11 2.70
CA LYS A 44 -4.51 -7.33 2.97
C LYS A 44 -3.80 -8.09 4.10
N LYS A 45 -4.46 -8.22 5.25
CA LYS A 45 -4.00 -9.01 6.39
C LYS A 45 -5.00 -10.15 6.60
N GLY A 46 -4.64 -11.36 6.13
CA GLY A 46 -5.54 -12.50 6.12
C GLY A 46 -6.79 -12.22 5.27
N ASP A 47 -7.95 -12.20 5.90
CA ASP A 47 -9.25 -11.89 5.29
C ASP A 47 -9.62 -10.40 5.35
N GLU A 48 -8.89 -9.60 6.11
CA GLU A 48 -9.19 -8.17 6.27
C GLU A 48 -8.38 -7.29 5.32
N LEU A 49 -9.02 -6.19 4.88
CA LEU A 49 -8.40 -5.12 4.13
C LEU A 49 -8.42 -3.83 4.92
N GLU A 50 -7.22 -3.42 5.31
CA GLU A 50 -6.96 -2.21 6.06
C GLU A 50 -6.48 -1.11 5.11
N LEU A 51 -6.98 0.11 5.27
CA LEU A 51 -6.51 1.25 4.49
C LEU A 51 -5.06 1.54 4.87
N PHE A 52 -4.15 1.35 3.91
CA PHE A 52 -2.72 1.46 4.14
C PHE A 52 -2.23 2.86 3.80
N ILE A 53 -2.61 3.34 2.62
CA ILE A 53 -2.32 4.69 2.14
C ILE A 53 -3.57 5.26 1.48
N SER A 54 -4.03 6.38 2.00
CA SER A 54 -5.19 7.10 1.46
C SER A 54 -4.84 7.87 0.20
N ALA A 55 -5.85 8.19 -0.63
CA ALA A 55 -5.63 9.08 -1.76
C ALA A 55 -5.08 10.45 -1.38
N GLY A 56 -5.46 10.99 -0.23
CA GLY A 56 -4.85 12.21 0.29
C GLY A 56 -3.33 12.09 0.46
N GLU A 57 -2.83 10.96 0.99
CA GLU A 57 -1.40 10.77 1.20
C GLU A 57 -0.65 10.55 -0.12
N ILE A 58 -1.22 9.80 -1.07
CA ILE A 58 -0.60 9.62 -2.39
C ILE A 58 -0.61 10.93 -3.19
N ASN A 59 -1.71 11.69 -3.16
CA ASN A 59 -1.78 12.99 -3.81
C ASN A 59 -0.86 14.04 -3.16
N HIS A 60 -0.47 13.82 -1.90
CA HIS A 60 0.51 14.65 -1.21
C HIS A 60 1.95 14.38 -1.64
N THR A 61 2.24 13.22 -2.24
CA THR A 61 3.58 12.92 -2.76
C THR A 61 3.72 13.49 -4.16
N GLU A 62 4.70 14.37 -4.37
CA GLU A 62 4.93 15.00 -5.68
C GLU A 62 5.72 14.07 -6.62
N ASP A 63 6.58 13.22 -6.04
CA ASP A 63 7.49 12.36 -6.77
C ASP A 63 7.46 10.90 -6.31
N LEU A 64 7.96 10.03 -7.18
CA LEU A 64 8.07 8.60 -6.92
C LEU A 64 8.92 8.28 -5.67
N GLU A 65 9.97 9.07 -5.42
CA GLU A 65 10.82 8.87 -4.25
C GLU A 65 10.05 9.12 -2.94
N GLU A 66 9.21 10.14 -2.89
CA GLU A 66 8.35 10.42 -1.74
C GLU A 66 7.34 9.29 -1.52
N LEU A 67 6.74 8.78 -2.59
CA LEU A 67 5.83 7.64 -2.50
C LEU A 67 6.55 6.38 -1.97
N LYS A 68 7.77 6.10 -2.46
CA LYS A 68 8.61 5.00 -1.95
C LYS A 68 8.93 5.20 -0.47
N ALA A 69 9.29 6.41 -0.05
CA ALA A 69 9.57 6.74 1.35
C ALA A 69 8.34 6.53 2.25
N LEU A 70 7.17 7.03 1.81
CA LEU A 70 5.90 6.88 2.50
C LEU A 70 5.55 5.40 2.72
N VAL A 71 5.63 4.58 1.67
CA VAL A 71 5.36 3.13 1.73
C VAL A 71 6.33 2.43 2.66
N SER A 72 7.62 2.77 2.57
CA SER A 72 8.66 2.21 3.45
C SER A 72 8.36 2.49 4.91
N ARG A 73 8.03 3.75 5.24
CA ARG A 73 7.69 4.17 6.59
C ARG A 73 6.49 3.40 7.12
N LYS A 74 5.42 3.33 6.33
CA LYS A 74 4.19 2.63 6.71
C LYS A 74 4.41 1.13 6.91
N ILE A 75 5.21 0.47 6.06
CA ILE A 75 5.60 -0.95 6.25
C ILE A 75 6.36 -1.13 7.57
N GLN A 76 7.32 -0.24 7.85
CA GLN A 76 8.05 -0.31 9.12
C GLN A 76 7.13 -0.10 10.32
N GLU A 77 6.19 0.85 10.26
CA GLU A 77 5.19 1.04 11.31
C GLU A 77 4.33 -0.22 11.54
N ILE A 78 3.95 -0.94 10.47
CA ILE A 78 3.24 -2.20 10.61
C ILE A 78 4.10 -3.24 11.32
N ASN A 79 5.32 -3.47 10.83
CA ASN A 79 6.23 -4.46 11.41
C ASN A 79 6.50 -4.15 12.90
N LEU A 80 6.68 -2.88 13.25
CA LEU A 80 6.88 -2.45 14.64
C LEU A 80 5.63 -2.71 15.49
N LYS A 81 4.43 -2.43 14.99
CA LYS A 81 3.18 -2.74 15.69
C LYS A 81 2.99 -4.24 15.90
N GLU A 82 3.33 -5.07 14.92
CA GLU A 82 3.22 -6.52 15.06
C GLU A 82 4.23 -7.06 16.08
N LEU A 83 5.47 -6.56 16.13
CA LEU A 83 6.47 -6.96 17.12
C LEU A 83 6.07 -6.57 18.55
N ASN A 84 5.55 -5.34 18.76
CA ASN A 84 5.15 -4.88 20.09
C ASN A 84 3.95 -5.65 20.68
N LEU A 85 3.16 -6.35 19.86
CA LEU A 85 2.05 -7.18 20.33
C LEU A 85 2.51 -8.57 20.79
N GLN A 86 3.68 -9.03 20.36
CA GLN A 86 4.23 -10.34 20.74
C GLN A 86 4.89 -10.32 22.14
N GLU A 87 5.28 -9.14 22.64
CA GLU A 87 5.91 -8.98 23.97
C GLU A 87 4.91 -8.81 25.12
N LEU A 88 3.61 -8.73 24.85
CA LEU A 88 2.60 -8.51 25.89
C LEU A 88 1.93 -9.79 26.43
N ASN A 89 2.53 -10.97 26.19
CA ASN A 89 1.94 -12.26 26.59
C ASN A 89 2.89 -13.11 27.44
#